data_AF-A0A660UUR1-F1
#
_entry.id   AF-A0A660UUR1-F1
#
_cell.length_a   1.000
_cell.length_b   1.000
_cell.length_c   1.000
_cell.angle_alpha   90.00
_cell.angle_beta   90.00
_cell.angle_gamma   90.00
#
_symmetry.space_group_name_H-M   'P 1'
#
loop_
_entity.id
_entity.type
_entity.pdbx_description
1 polymer ?
#
loop_
_entity_poly.entity_id
_entity_poly.type
_entity_poly.pdbx_seq_one_letter_code
_entity_poly.pdbx_strand_id
1 'polypeptide(L)'
;MRKLGMVTCLVSCVLASSGAYGGEALSKYPETVAVLQLLYADESKAVQSYWACARQAHREKHLNIESFFAGLAISKSIRVEAIETMLTDMEVAPVEPGESDIRVSSTKLNLKLLTNIQLPKLEKRYPILIDRLKPEGHAVAIQNISHAWKVDVQHCELAEEILKSLESFFGIAARIPDAFYVCQGCGSTVVDVPEPTCPICEGPISDYVRADAKWRFYRAIEGNELLSNPEKSFVVRRYDYIYAGVDDQEEIELAADVFEGELYARWGLGSPREFCLGEKIYLAGLEAMSRMWAGYNSIDADNLDDADKAFLKEMHDKYGDGPINLRREQAKEKGEVSDEALKLLDMVEIVSGRTEFEDRDLIFLRALIASSPKIGS
;
A
#
# COMPACT_ATOMS: atom_id res chain seq x y z
N MET A 1 -14.34 -0.33 -53.52
CA MET A 1 -13.91 1.04 -53.22
C MET A 1 -15.02 1.78 -52.46
N ARG A 2 -14.96 1.77 -51.12
CA ARG A 2 -15.75 2.67 -50.25
C ARG A 2 -14.83 3.09 -49.10
N LYS A 3 -14.84 4.39 -48.83
CA LYS A 3 -13.82 5.16 -48.12
C LYS A 3 -13.71 4.77 -46.65
N LEU A 4 -12.46 4.64 -46.18
CA LEU A 4 -12.07 4.52 -44.79
C LEU A 4 -12.23 5.91 -44.14
N GLY A 5 -13.20 6.06 -43.25
CA GLY A 5 -13.42 7.27 -42.47
C GLY A 5 -12.54 7.26 -41.22
N MET A 6 -11.66 8.25 -41.16
CA MET A 6 -10.78 8.58 -40.04
C MET A 6 -11.60 8.80 -38.75
N VAL A 7 -11.43 7.93 -37.76
CA VAL A 7 -11.97 8.14 -36.40
C VAL A 7 -10.92 8.93 -35.62
N THR A 8 -11.02 10.25 -35.69
CA THR A 8 -10.43 11.17 -34.71
C THR A 8 -11.18 11.00 -33.39
N CYS A 9 -10.56 10.32 -32.43
CA CYS A 9 -11.00 10.36 -31.03
C CYS A 9 -10.62 11.72 -30.44
N LEU A 10 -11.58 12.64 -30.44
CA LEU A 10 -11.52 13.87 -29.65
C LEU A 10 -11.70 13.50 -28.17
N VAL A 11 -10.61 13.53 -27.40
CA VAL A 11 -10.68 13.76 -25.96
C VAL A 11 -10.30 15.22 -25.76
N SER A 12 -11.31 16.08 -25.68
CA SER A 12 -11.17 17.47 -25.26
C SER A 12 -12.10 17.70 -24.07
N CYS A 13 -11.60 18.45 -23.10
CA CYS A 13 -12.27 18.99 -21.92
C CYS A 13 -12.40 18.09 -20.69
N VAL A 14 -11.32 18.03 -19.90
CA VAL A 14 -11.41 18.20 -18.44
C VAL A 14 -10.29 19.17 -18.02
N LEU A 15 -10.58 20.46 -18.07
CA LEU A 15 -9.84 21.48 -17.33
C LEU A 15 -10.84 22.51 -16.83
N ALA A 16 -11.38 22.26 -15.64
CA ALA A 16 -11.90 23.30 -14.76
C ALA A 16 -12.31 22.65 -13.42
N SER A 17 -11.41 22.68 -12.44
CA SER A 17 -11.61 23.39 -11.17
C SER A 17 -10.66 22.88 -10.07
N SER A 18 -10.17 23.84 -9.29
CA SER A 18 -9.32 23.76 -8.07
C SER A 18 -7.80 23.68 -8.26
N GLY A 19 -7.12 24.74 -7.77
CA GLY A 19 -5.70 24.76 -7.39
C GLY A 19 -4.68 24.83 -8.53
N ALA A 20 -4.23 26.03 -8.87
CA ALA A 20 -3.04 26.22 -9.69
C ALA A 20 -1.77 25.84 -8.89
N TYR A 21 -1.42 24.56 -8.91
CA TYR A 21 -0.07 24.04 -8.66
C TYR A 21 0.28 23.16 -9.88
N GLY A 22 1.30 23.55 -10.63
CA GLY A 22 1.65 22.94 -11.92
C GLY A 22 2.17 23.99 -12.89
N GLY A 23 3.17 24.76 -12.46
CA GLY A 23 3.59 25.98 -13.16
C GLY A 23 4.63 25.77 -14.26
N GLU A 24 5.60 24.89 -14.05
CA GLU A 24 6.78 24.81 -14.94
C GLU A 24 7.00 23.42 -15.53
N ALA A 25 6.95 22.34 -14.75
CA ALA A 25 7.15 20.98 -15.25
C ALA A 25 6.01 20.49 -16.17
N LEU A 26 4.74 20.84 -15.87
CA LEU A 26 3.61 20.54 -16.76
C LEU A 26 3.74 21.23 -18.12
N SER A 27 4.35 22.42 -18.16
CA SER A 27 4.58 23.15 -19.41
C SER A 27 5.72 22.55 -20.24
N LYS A 28 6.71 21.94 -19.56
CA LYS A 28 7.92 21.37 -20.16
C LYS A 28 7.74 19.91 -20.59
N TYR A 29 6.92 19.16 -19.87
CA TYR A 29 6.72 17.72 -20.05
C TYR A 29 5.22 17.31 -20.09
N PRO A 30 4.37 17.95 -20.91
CA PRO A 30 2.93 17.67 -20.93
C PRO A 30 2.57 16.22 -21.30
N GLU A 31 3.30 15.60 -22.23
CA GLU A 31 3.08 14.21 -22.62
C GLU A 31 3.52 13.24 -21.52
N THR A 32 4.63 13.54 -20.85
CA THR A 32 5.11 12.76 -19.70
C THR A 32 4.09 12.76 -18.57
N VAL A 33 3.61 13.94 -18.17
CA VAL A 33 2.58 14.03 -17.14
C VAL A 33 1.32 13.28 -17.56
N ALA A 34 0.86 13.42 -18.80
CA ALA A 34 -0.33 12.72 -19.29
C ALA A 34 -0.18 11.20 -19.25
N VAL A 35 0.99 10.67 -19.61
CA VAL A 35 1.28 9.23 -19.55
C VAL A 35 1.37 8.74 -18.09
N LEU A 36 2.02 9.51 -17.21
CA LEU A 36 2.12 9.18 -15.79
C LEU A 36 0.73 9.14 -15.12
N GLN A 37 -0.14 10.11 -15.39
CA GLN A 37 -1.52 10.13 -14.88
C GLN A 37 -2.34 8.93 -15.38
N LEU A 38 -2.19 8.56 -16.65
CA LEU A 38 -2.82 7.37 -17.22
C LEU A 38 -2.34 6.09 -16.52
N LEU A 39 -1.04 5.97 -16.29
CA LEU A 39 -0.47 4.80 -15.61
C LEU A 39 -0.84 4.77 -14.13
N TYR A 40 -0.88 5.91 -13.43
CA TYR A 40 -1.36 5.99 -12.05
C TYR A 40 -2.76 5.38 -11.93
N ALA A 41 -3.70 5.81 -12.78
CA ALA A 41 -5.07 5.30 -12.77
C ALA A 41 -5.14 3.79 -13.07
N ASP A 42 -4.34 3.30 -14.02
CA ASP A 42 -4.33 1.88 -14.38
C ASP A 42 -3.70 1.00 -13.31
N GLU A 43 -2.57 1.42 -12.73
CA GLU A 43 -1.89 0.68 -11.67
C GLU A 43 -2.75 0.66 -10.41
N SER A 44 -3.37 1.78 -10.04
CA SER A 44 -4.32 1.85 -8.92
C SER A 44 -5.52 0.93 -9.13
N LYS A 45 -6.06 0.85 -10.35
CA LYS A 45 -7.12 -0.12 -10.69
C LYS A 45 -6.62 -1.56 -10.63
N ALA A 46 -5.38 -1.82 -11.05
CA ALA A 46 -4.77 -3.14 -10.99
C ALA A 46 -4.56 -3.60 -9.55
N VAL A 47 -4.11 -2.73 -8.64
CA VAL A 47 -4.02 -2.99 -7.18
C VAL A 47 -5.37 -3.51 -6.68
N GLN A 48 -6.45 -2.74 -6.90
CA GLN A 48 -7.78 -3.10 -6.42
C GLN A 48 -8.27 -4.43 -7.03
N SER A 49 -8.01 -4.63 -8.33
CA SER A 49 -8.41 -5.85 -9.05
C SER A 49 -7.68 -7.09 -8.55
N TYR A 50 -6.37 -7.01 -8.34
CA TYR A 50 -5.57 -8.13 -7.85
C TYR A 50 -5.85 -8.46 -6.39
N TRP A 51 -6.11 -7.47 -5.54
CA TRP A 51 -6.61 -7.74 -4.18
C TRP A 51 -7.94 -8.49 -4.21
N ALA A 52 -8.85 -8.10 -5.10
CA ALA A 52 -10.14 -8.76 -5.24
C ALA A 52 -9.99 -10.19 -5.81
N CYS A 53 -9.01 -10.42 -6.71
CA CYS A 53 -8.64 -11.76 -7.19
C CYS A 53 -8.02 -12.63 -6.08
N ALA A 54 -7.16 -12.07 -5.24
CA ALA A 54 -6.57 -12.76 -4.09
C ALA A 54 -7.66 -13.23 -3.11
N ARG A 55 -8.61 -12.35 -2.76
CA ARG A 55 -9.78 -12.70 -1.94
C ARG A 55 -10.62 -13.80 -2.57
N GLN A 56 -10.77 -13.82 -3.89
CA GLN A 56 -11.50 -14.90 -4.57
C GLN A 56 -10.75 -16.23 -4.53
N ALA A 57 -9.44 -16.23 -4.78
CA ALA A 57 -8.60 -17.42 -4.64
C ALA A 57 -8.66 -17.99 -3.23
N HIS A 58 -8.69 -17.12 -2.22
CA HIS A 58 -8.93 -17.51 -0.84
C HIS A 58 -10.28 -18.21 -0.63
N ARG A 59 -11.38 -17.61 -1.13
CA ARG A 59 -12.74 -18.20 -1.04
C ARG A 59 -12.82 -19.57 -1.71
N GLU A 60 -12.08 -19.76 -2.78
CA GLU A 60 -11.97 -21.03 -3.50
C GLU A 60 -10.93 -22.00 -2.90
N LYS A 61 -10.30 -21.62 -1.76
CA LYS A 61 -9.30 -22.40 -1.01
C LYS A 61 -7.99 -22.65 -1.77
N HIS A 62 -7.63 -21.74 -2.69
CA HIS A 62 -6.39 -21.75 -3.45
C HIS A 62 -5.35 -20.81 -2.82
N LEU A 63 -4.80 -21.18 -1.67
CA LEU A 63 -3.91 -20.31 -0.86
C LEU A 63 -2.61 -19.90 -1.60
N ASN A 64 -2.06 -20.77 -2.43
CA ASN A 64 -0.86 -20.44 -3.23
C ASN A 64 -1.19 -19.41 -4.32
N ILE A 65 -2.37 -19.52 -4.96
CA ILE A 65 -2.81 -18.55 -5.98
C ILE A 65 -3.27 -17.23 -5.36
N GLU A 66 -3.81 -17.29 -4.14
CA GLU A 66 -4.04 -16.09 -3.33
C GLU A 66 -2.72 -15.33 -3.12
N SER A 67 -1.66 -16.02 -2.71
CA SER A 67 -0.34 -15.41 -2.48
C SER A 67 0.24 -14.81 -3.77
N PHE A 68 0.02 -15.47 -4.91
CA PHE A 68 0.35 -14.93 -6.22
C PHE A 68 -0.34 -13.59 -6.50
N PHE A 69 -1.68 -13.53 -6.41
CA PHE A 69 -2.43 -12.30 -6.67
C PHE A 69 -2.12 -11.20 -5.65
N ALA A 70 -1.86 -11.55 -4.38
CA ALA A 70 -1.37 -10.60 -3.38
C ALA A 70 -0.02 -10.01 -3.78
N GLY A 71 0.91 -10.83 -4.28
CA GLY A 71 2.20 -10.37 -4.80
C GLY A 71 2.05 -9.40 -5.98
N LEU A 72 1.10 -9.66 -6.89
CA LEU A 72 0.80 -8.73 -7.97
C LEU A 72 0.23 -7.42 -7.45
N ALA A 73 -0.67 -7.46 -6.46
CA ALA A 73 -1.23 -6.25 -5.88
C ALA A 73 -0.17 -5.38 -5.19
N ILE A 74 0.74 -5.99 -4.41
CA ILE A 74 1.87 -5.31 -3.77
C ILE A 74 2.81 -4.70 -4.82
N SER A 75 3.15 -5.49 -5.85
CA SER A 75 3.94 -4.99 -6.98
C SER A 75 3.33 -3.74 -7.58
N LYS A 76 2.02 -3.74 -7.82
CA LYS A 76 1.29 -2.60 -8.38
C LYS A 76 1.23 -1.40 -7.44
N SER A 77 1.14 -1.61 -6.12
CA SER A 77 1.22 -0.51 -5.14
C SER A 77 2.57 0.21 -5.19
N ILE A 78 3.68 -0.52 -5.27
CA ILE A 78 5.02 0.06 -5.45
C ILE A 78 5.09 0.92 -6.73
N ARG A 79 4.43 0.47 -7.81
CA ARG A 79 4.35 1.23 -9.07
C ARG A 79 3.53 2.52 -8.91
N VAL A 80 2.42 2.46 -8.17
CA VAL A 80 1.59 3.64 -7.86
C VAL A 80 2.42 4.67 -7.09
N GLU A 81 3.10 4.26 -6.02
CA GLU A 81 3.95 5.13 -5.19
C GLU A 81 5.09 5.77 -6.00
N ALA A 82 5.73 5.01 -6.89
CA ALA A 82 6.77 5.53 -7.78
C ALA A 82 6.23 6.57 -8.77
N ILE A 83 5.01 6.38 -9.29
CA ILE A 83 4.37 7.34 -10.20
C ILE A 83 3.92 8.59 -9.45
N GLU A 84 3.33 8.43 -8.27
CA GLU A 84 2.96 9.54 -7.38
C GLU A 84 4.16 10.40 -7.02
N THR A 85 5.29 9.78 -6.68
CA THR A 85 6.55 10.48 -6.42
C THR A 85 6.98 11.28 -7.65
N MET A 86 7.01 10.67 -8.84
CA MET A 86 7.38 11.38 -10.07
C MET A 86 6.43 12.53 -10.42
N LEU A 87 5.12 12.37 -10.20
CA LEU A 87 4.15 13.44 -10.43
C LEU A 87 4.33 14.58 -9.42
N THR A 88 4.58 14.24 -8.16
CA THR A 88 4.86 15.20 -7.07
C THR A 88 6.15 15.98 -7.33
N ASP A 89 7.22 15.32 -7.78
CA ASP A 89 8.48 15.98 -8.19
C ASP A 89 8.27 16.96 -9.37
N MET A 90 7.22 16.74 -10.16
CA MET A 90 6.79 17.62 -11.24
C MET A 90 5.75 18.65 -10.78
N GLU A 91 5.48 18.77 -9.48
CA GLU A 91 4.45 19.63 -8.89
C GLU A 91 3.05 19.39 -9.46
N VAL A 92 2.74 18.14 -9.83
CA VAL A 92 1.44 17.71 -10.34
C VAL A 92 0.82 16.74 -9.35
N ALA A 93 -0.37 17.06 -8.85
CA ALA A 93 -1.12 16.12 -8.04
C ALA A 93 -1.64 14.94 -8.90
N PRO A 94 -1.51 13.68 -8.45
CA PRO A 94 -2.15 12.55 -9.12
C PRO A 94 -3.67 12.74 -9.13
N VAL A 95 -4.30 12.43 -10.26
CA VAL A 95 -5.75 12.43 -10.38
C VAL A 95 -6.24 11.07 -9.92
N GLU A 96 -6.96 11.06 -8.80
CA GLU A 96 -7.56 9.85 -8.27
C GLU A 96 -8.47 9.19 -9.32
N PRO A 97 -8.28 7.88 -9.60
CA PRO A 97 -9.18 7.18 -10.50
C PRO A 97 -10.58 7.17 -9.88
N GLY A 98 -11.59 7.50 -10.70
CA GLY A 98 -12.98 7.38 -10.28
C GLY A 98 -13.36 5.94 -9.91
N GLU A 99 -14.56 5.76 -9.34
CA GLU A 99 -15.06 4.44 -8.96
C GLU A 99 -14.88 3.41 -10.09
N SER A 100 -14.18 2.32 -9.77
CA SER A 100 -13.86 1.29 -10.74
C SER A 100 -14.83 0.10 -10.62
N ASP A 101 -15.46 -0.30 -11.73
CA ASP A 101 -16.21 -1.56 -11.81
C ASP A 101 -15.20 -2.73 -11.82
N ILE A 102 -14.78 -3.17 -10.63
CA ILE A 102 -13.87 -4.30 -10.46
C ILE A 102 -14.65 -5.59 -10.70
N ARG A 103 -14.39 -6.24 -11.83
CA ARG A 103 -15.00 -7.53 -12.16
C ARG A 103 -14.08 -8.66 -11.77
N VAL A 104 -14.45 -9.38 -10.70
CA VAL A 104 -13.78 -10.61 -10.28
C VAL A 104 -14.57 -11.82 -10.76
N SER A 105 -13.87 -12.77 -11.39
CA SER A 105 -14.42 -14.07 -11.79
C SER A 105 -13.82 -15.20 -10.96
N SER A 106 -14.04 -16.47 -11.32
CA SER A 106 -13.35 -17.59 -10.66
C SER A 106 -11.83 -17.49 -10.78
N THR A 107 -11.08 -18.10 -9.86
CA THR A 107 -9.61 -18.02 -9.81
C THR A 107 -8.97 -18.47 -11.12
N LYS A 108 -9.44 -19.59 -11.69
CA LYS A 108 -8.99 -20.10 -12.98
C LYS A 108 -9.27 -19.11 -14.11
N LEU A 109 -10.42 -18.44 -14.12
CA LEU A 109 -10.73 -17.44 -15.15
C LEU A 109 -9.89 -16.18 -14.98
N ASN A 110 -9.68 -15.69 -13.75
CA ASN A 110 -8.82 -14.54 -13.47
C ASN A 110 -7.39 -14.75 -14.00
N LEU A 111 -6.81 -15.93 -13.76
CA LEU A 111 -5.51 -16.31 -14.31
C LEU A 111 -5.51 -16.30 -15.85
N LYS A 112 -6.54 -16.89 -16.49
CA LYS A 112 -6.65 -16.90 -17.97
C LYS A 112 -6.80 -15.51 -18.57
N LEU A 113 -7.48 -14.59 -17.89
CA LEU A 113 -7.60 -13.20 -18.32
C LEU A 113 -6.25 -12.49 -18.23
N LEU A 114 -5.46 -12.77 -17.19
CA LEU A 114 -4.11 -12.23 -17.05
C LEU A 114 -3.19 -12.71 -18.18
N THR A 115 -3.20 -13.98 -18.55
CA THR A 115 -2.31 -14.50 -19.60
C THR A 115 -2.79 -14.17 -21.02
N ASN A 116 -4.00 -14.62 -21.37
CA ASN A 116 -4.43 -14.70 -22.78
C ASN A 116 -4.87 -13.34 -23.32
N ILE A 117 -5.20 -12.39 -22.44
CA ILE A 117 -5.72 -11.08 -22.83
C ILE A 117 -4.69 -9.97 -22.58
N GLN A 118 -3.94 -9.99 -21.48
CA GLN A 118 -3.04 -8.89 -21.16
C GLN A 118 -1.75 -8.97 -21.97
N LEU A 119 -1.08 -10.13 -22.06
CA LEU A 119 0.25 -10.21 -22.67
C LEU A 119 0.34 -9.58 -24.09
N PRO A 120 -0.55 -9.90 -25.05
CA PRO A 120 -0.51 -9.27 -26.37
C PRO A 120 -0.87 -7.77 -26.37
N LYS A 121 -1.55 -7.29 -25.33
CA LYS A 121 -1.85 -5.86 -25.15
C LYS A 121 -0.63 -5.11 -24.63
N LEU A 122 0.11 -5.69 -23.69
CA LEU A 122 1.31 -5.09 -23.09
C LEU A 122 2.38 -4.85 -24.16
N GLU A 123 2.64 -5.86 -25.01
CA GLU A 123 3.60 -5.79 -26.12
C GLU A 123 3.29 -4.68 -27.13
N LYS A 124 2.02 -4.30 -27.28
CA LYS A 124 1.62 -3.19 -28.16
C LYS A 124 1.59 -1.86 -27.43
N ARG A 125 1.12 -1.85 -26.18
CA ARG A 125 0.81 -0.64 -25.44
C ARG A 125 2.06 0.08 -24.94
N TYR A 126 2.99 -0.64 -24.30
CA TYR A 126 4.17 -0.01 -23.70
C TYR A 126 5.08 0.68 -24.72
N PRO A 127 5.37 0.10 -25.90
CA PRO A 127 6.11 0.80 -26.94
C PRO A 127 5.46 2.13 -27.36
N ILE A 128 4.12 2.18 -27.48
CA ILE A 128 3.39 3.40 -27.83
C ILE A 128 3.56 4.47 -26.74
N LEU A 129 3.47 4.08 -25.45
CA LEU A 129 3.66 5.01 -24.34
C LEU A 129 5.10 5.54 -24.29
N ILE A 130 6.09 4.67 -24.49
CA ILE A 130 7.51 5.06 -24.53
C ILE A 130 7.79 5.98 -25.72
N ASP A 131 7.27 5.67 -26.91
CA ASP A 131 7.44 6.49 -28.11
C ASP A 131 6.83 7.90 -27.93
N ARG A 132 5.73 8.00 -27.19
CA ARG A 132 5.09 9.29 -26.85
C ARG A 132 5.97 10.17 -25.95
N LEU A 133 6.83 9.58 -25.13
CA LEU A 133 7.73 10.28 -24.20
C LEU A 133 9.06 10.71 -24.85
N LYS A 134 9.47 10.05 -25.93
CA LYS A 134 10.77 10.30 -26.59
C LYS A 134 11.02 11.77 -26.96
N PRO A 135 10.05 12.54 -27.48
CA PRO A 135 10.28 13.95 -27.81
C PRO A 135 10.63 14.82 -26.60
N GLU A 136 10.11 14.46 -25.43
CA GLU A 136 10.32 15.17 -24.17
C GLU A 136 11.58 14.70 -23.42
N GLY A 137 12.05 13.48 -23.71
CA GLY A 137 13.33 12.98 -23.22
C GLY A 137 13.42 12.84 -21.70
N HIS A 138 12.28 12.69 -21.01
CA HIS A 138 12.25 12.54 -19.54
C HIS A 138 12.78 11.17 -19.11
N ALA A 139 14.10 11.07 -18.94
CA ALA A 139 14.83 9.80 -18.77
C ALA A 139 14.28 8.93 -17.63
N VAL A 140 13.98 9.54 -16.47
CA VAL A 140 13.45 8.82 -15.29
C VAL A 140 12.10 8.18 -15.58
N ALA A 141 11.21 8.87 -16.31
CA ALA A 141 9.89 8.35 -16.65
C ALA A 141 9.99 7.23 -17.70
N ILE A 142 10.82 7.42 -18.72
CA ILE A 142 11.09 6.40 -19.75
C ILE A 142 11.64 5.12 -19.12
N GLN A 143 12.61 5.24 -18.21
CA GLN A 143 13.18 4.10 -17.49
C GLN A 143 12.11 3.42 -16.64
N ASN A 144 11.36 4.18 -15.84
CA ASN A 144 10.30 3.63 -15.00
C ASN A 144 9.25 2.88 -15.79
N ILE A 145 8.81 3.41 -16.93
CA ILE A 145 7.81 2.78 -17.79
C ILE A 145 8.37 1.53 -18.47
N SER A 146 9.67 1.54 -18.81
CA SER A 146 10.36 0.35 -19.31
C SER A 146 10.47 -0.75 -18.26
N HIS A 147 10.68 -0.40 -16.99
CA HIS A 147 10.64 -1.36 -15.88
C HIS A 147 9.23 -1.92 -15.69
N ALA A 148 8.19 -1.08 -15.68
CA ALA A 148 6.79 -1.52 -15.60
C ALA A 148 6.44 -2.54 -16.69
N TRP A 149 6.89 -2.30 -17.92
CA TRP A 149 6.68 -3.25 -19.01
C TRP A 149 7.28 -4.62 -18.69
N LYS A 150 8.55 -4.67 -18.27
CA LYS A 150 9.21 -5.92 -17.89
C LYS A 150 8.49 -6.63 -16.73
N VAL A 151 8.02 -5.87 -15.73
CA VAL A 151 7.26 -6.40 -14.58
C VAL A 151 5.95 -7.03 -15.04
N ASP A 152 5.20 -6.37 -15.93
CA ASP A 152 3.91 -6.88 -16.40
C ASP A 152 4.04 -8.13 -17.26
N VAL A 153 5.11 -8.19 -18.07
CA VAL A 153 5.45 -9.40 -18.83
C VAL A 153 5.77 -10.54 -17.86
N GLN A 154 6.62 -10.29 -16.86
CA GLN A 154 6.95 -11.27 -15.81
C GLN A 154 5.69 -11.77 -15.07
N HIS A 155 4.74 -10.89 -14.76
CA HIS A 155 3.46 -11.28 -14.14
C HIS A 155 2.62 -12.20 -15.03
N CYS A 156 2.57 -11.92 -16.33
CA CYS A 156 1.86 -12.76 -17.30
C CYS A 156 2.53 -14.13 -17.47
N GLU A 157 3.85 -14.18 -17.55
CA GLU A 157 4.62 -15.42 -17.65
C GLU A 157 4.40 -16.30 -16.42
N LEU A 158 4.47 -15.71 -15.23
CA LEU A 158 4.23 -16.42 -13.97
C LEU A 158 2.79 -16.95 -13.86
N ALA A 159 1.81 -16.17 -14.31
CA ALA A 159 0.42 -16.63 -14.40
C ALA A 159 0.25 -17.81 -15.38
N GLU A 160 0.99 -17.80 -16.48
CA GLU A 160 0.97 -18.88 -17.49
C GLU A 160 1.56 -20.18 -16.93
N GLU A 161 2.65 -20.10 -16.17
CA GLU A 161 3.23 -21.25 -15.46
C GLU A 161 2.27 -21.84 -14.42
N ILE A 162 1.58 -20.99 -13.65
CA ILE A 162 0.56 -21.43 -12.70
C ILE A 162 -0.61 -22.10 -13.42
N LEU A 163 -1.09 -21.53 -14.55
CA LEU A 163 -2.16 -22.14 -15.35
C LEU A 163 -1.76 -23.50 -15.94
N LYS A 164 -0.56 -23.60 -16.52
CA LYS A 164 -0.02 -24.86 -17.04
C LYS A 164 0.05 -25.91 -15.95
N SER A 165 0.46 -25.51 -14.75
CA SER A 165 0.49 -26.38 -13.56
C SER A 165 -0.92 -26.89 -13.21
N LEU A 166 -1.92 -26.00 -13.20
CA LEU A 166 -3.33 -26.36 -12.93
C LEU A 166 -3.96 -27.28 -13.99
N GLU A 167 -3.51 -27.19 -15.25
CA GLU A 167 -4.05 -27.97 -16.37
C GLU A 167 -3.27 -29.28 -16.62
N SER A 168 -2.16 -29.51 -15.92
CA SER A 168 -1.37 -30.73 -16.03
C SER A 168 -2.10 -31.96 -15.48
N PHE A 169 -2.15 -33.03 -16.28
CA PHE A 169 -2.84 -34.30 -15.99
C PHE A 169 -2.38 -35.01 -14.71
N PHE A 170 -1.26 -34.61 -14.09
CA PHE A 170 -0.73 -35.25 -12.89
C PHE A 170 -1.45 -34.87 -11.58
N GLY A 171 -2.53 -34.06 -11.63
CA GLY A 171 -3.68 -34.02 -10.70
C GLY A 171 -3.48 -33.80 -9.19
N ILE A 172 -2.25 -33.95 -8.68
CA ILE A 172 -1.85 -33.97 -7.26
C ILE A 172 -0.40 -33.47 -7.10
N ALA A 173 0.42 -33.46 -8.17
CA ALA A 173 1.86 -33.14 -8.10
C ALA A 173 2.28 -31.81 -8.78
N ALA A 174 1.37 -31.06 -9.40
CA ALA A 174 1.70 -29.77 -9.97
C ALA A 174 1.83 -28.74 -8.84
N ARG A 175 3.08 -28.43 -8.45
CA ARG A 175 3.39 -27.51 -7.36
C ARG A 175 3.25 -26.08 -7.85
N ILE A 176 2.10 -25.47 -7.59
CA ILE A 176 2.01 -24.00 -7.58
C ILE A 176 3.00 -23.52 -6.51
N PRO A 177 3.86 -22.53 -6.80
CA PRO A 177 4.82 -22.01 -5.82
C PRO A 177 4.16 -21.69 -4.48
N ASP A 178 4.82 -22.08 -3.39
CA ASP A 178 4.30 -21.87 -2.03
C ASP A 178 4.56 -20.44 -1.52
N ALA A 179 5.47 -19.71 -2.19
CA ALA A 179 5.82 -18.34 -1.87
C ALA A 179 6.10 -17.53 -3.14
N PHE A 180 5.94 -16.22 -3.01
CA PHE A 180 6.29 -15.22 -4.01
C PHE A 180 7.01 -14.08 -3.30
N TYR A 181 7.97 -13.46 -3.98
CA TYR A 181 8.76 -12.34 -3.48
C TYR A 181 8.62 -11.14 -4.42
N VAL A 182 8.53 -9.94 -3.86
CA VAL A 182 8.34 -8.69 -4.60
C VAL A 182 9.50 -7.73 -4.29
N CYS A 183 10.18 -7.27 -5.33
CA CYS A 183 11.22 -6.25 -5.25
C CYS A 183 10.60 -4.90 -4.87
N GLN A 184 10.96 -4.34 -3.72
CA GLN A 184 10.44 -3.04 -3.25
C GLN A 184 10.88 -1.86 -4.14
N GLY A 185 12.00 -1.97 -4.87
CA GLY A 185 12.44 -0.92 -5.79
C GLY A 185 11.69 -0.82 -7.12
N CYS A 186 11.06 -1.89 -7.62
CA CYS A 186 10.41 -1.85 -8.94
C CYS A 186 9.13 -2.68 -9.10
N GLY A 187 8.78 -3.51 -8.13
CA GLY A 187 7.64 -4.41 -8.19
C GLY A 187 7.90 -5.74 -8.93
N SER A 188 9.14 -6.10 -9.28
CA SER A 188 9.43 -7.43 -9.85
C SER A 188 8.92 -8.54 -8.92
N THR A 189 8.14 -9.49 -9.45
CA THR A 189 7.55 -10.60 -8.69
C THR A 189 8.16 -11.92 -9.14
N VAL A 190 8.72 -12.68 -8.19
CA VAL A 190 9.47 -13.92 -8.44
C VAL A 190 9.07 -15.02 -7.46
N VAL A 191 9.36 -16.27 -7.79
CA VAL A 191 9.18 -17.44 -6.91
C VAL A 191 10.41 -17.71 -6.06
N ASP A 192 11.60 -17.34 -6.56
CA ASP A 192 12.89 -17.42 -5.91
C ASP A 192 13.63 -16.09 -6.13
N VAL A 193 14.31 -15.59 -5.10
CA VAL A 193 15.04 -14.32 -5.17
C VAL A 193 16.25 -14.48 -6.12
N PRO A 194 16.37 -13.65 -7.18
CA PRO A 194 17.46 -13.77 -8.15
C PRO A 194 18.79 -13.27 -7.57
N GLU A 195 19.92 -13.80 -8.04
CA GLU A 195 21.27 -13.31 -7.73
C GLU A 195 22.02 -12.84 -9.00
N PRO A 196 22.89 -11.81 -8.92
CA PRO A 196 23.27 -11.04 -7.74
C PRO A 196 22.41 -9.80 -7.46
N THR A 197 21.52 -9.40 -8.39
CA THR A 197 20.69 -8.18 -8.30
C THR A 197 19.33 -8.42 -8.96
N CYS A 198 18.38 -7.52 -8.73
CA CYS A 198 17.11 -7.54 -9.45
C CYS A 198 17.34 -7.45 -10.98
N PRO A 199 16.80 -8.37 -11.81
CA PRO A 199 17.00 -8.35 -13.26
C PRO A 199 16.25 -7.21 -13.97
N ILE A 200 15.34 -6.52 -13.28
CA ILE A 200 14.53 -5.42 -13.84
C ILE A 200 15.15 -4.06 -13.51
N CYS A 201 15.39 -3.76 -12.23
CA CYS A 201 15.89 -2.46 -11.79
C CYS A 201 17.35 -2.44 -11.34
N GLU A 202 18.04 -3.60 -11.32
CA GLU A 202 19.43 -3.75 -10.87
C GLU A 202 19.67 -3.39 -9.39
N GLY A 203 18.60 -3.22 -8.61
CA GLY A 203 18.66 -3.02 -7.16
C GLY A 203 19.14 -4.25 -6.38
N PRO A 204 19.49 -4.07 -5.10
CA PRO A 204 19.99 -5.14 -4.25
C PRO A 204 18.94 -6.21 -3.97
N ILE A 205 19.37 -7.46 -3.77
CA ILE A 205 18.47 -8.59 -3.50
C ILE A 205 17.74 -8.48 -2.16
N SER A 206 18.28 -7.70 -1.22
CA SER A 206 17.63 -7.36 0.06
C SER A 206 16.31 -6.60 -0.13
N ASP A 207 16.08 -6.00 -1.30
CA ASP A 207 14.81 -5.35 -1.61
C ASP A 207 13.69 -6.35 -1.91
N TYR A 208 13.96 -7.66 -2.02
CA TYR A 208 12.92 -8.65 -2.23
C TYR A 208 12.25 -9.07 -0.92
N VAL A 209 10.94 -8.91 -0.90
CA VAL A 209 10.12 -9.15 0.29
C VAL A 209 9.04 -10.18 -0.02
N ARG A 210 8.79 -11.13 0.88
CA ARG A 210 7.78 -12.19 0.69
C ARG A 210 6.36 -11.59 0.65
N ALA A 211 5.64 -11.84 -0.44
CA ALA A 211 4.35 -11.21 -0.75
C ALA A 211 3.23 -11.55 0.26
N ASP A 212 3.26 -12.74 0.82
CA ASP A 212 2.24 -13.23 1.75
C ASP A 212 2.48 -12.79 3.19
N ALA A 213 3.68 -12.31 3.55
CA ALA A 213 4.03 -11.94 4.93
C ALA A 213 3.15 -10.79 5.45
N LYS A 214 2.95 -9.77 4.63
CA LYS A 214 2.14 -8.60 4.98
C LYS A 214 0.64 -8.83 4.73
N TRP A 215 0.31 -9.52 3.65
CA TRP A 215 -1.09 -9.83 3.32
C TRP A 215 -1.76 -10.81 4.29
N ARG A 216 -1.05 -11.86 4.74
CA ARG A 216 -1.58 -12.81 5.71
C ARG A 216 -1.97 -12.11 7.00
N PHE A 217 -1.16 -11.17 7.45
CA PHE A 217 -1.47 -10.32 8.58
C PHE A 217 -2.74 -9.48 8.33
N TYR A 218 -2.75 -8.67 7.28
CA TYR A 218 -3.90 -7.79 6.99
C TYR A 218 -5.21 -8.54 6.89
N ARG A 219 -5.22 -9.70 6.24
CA ARG A 219 -6.39 -10.56 6.14
C ARG A 219 -6.81 -11.15 7.47
N ALA A 220 -5.86 -11.60 8.31
CA ALA A 220 -6.17 -12.10 9.64
C ALA A 220 -6.90 -11.03 10.45
N ILE A 221 -6.49 -9.76 10.32
CA ILE A 221 -7.13 -8.61 10.97
C ILE A 221 -8.47 -8.24 10.31
N GLU A 222 -8.55 -8.20 8.98
CA GLU A 222 -9.79 -7.90 8.24
C GLU A 222 -10.89 -8.92 8.60
N GLY A 223 -10.53 -10.20 8.65
CA GLY A 223 -11.41 -11.32 8.99
C GLY A 223 -11.65 -11.54 10.49
N ASN A 224 -10.99 -10.78 11.37
CA ASN A 224 -11.21 -10.89 12.81
C ASN A 224 -12.55 -10.25 13.20
N GLU A 225 -13.52 -11.07 13.62
CA GLU A 225 -14.88 -10.61 13.98
C GLU A 225 -14.95 -9.97 15.37
N LEU A 226 -13.92 -10.14 16.21
CA LEU A 226 -13.87 -9.58 17.56
C LEU A 226 -13.37 -8.13 17.58
N LEU A 227 -12.66 -7.71 16.54
CA LEU A 227 -12.16 -6.35 16.38
C LEU A 227 -13.19 -5.46 15.68
N SER A 228 -13.38 -4.26 16.21
CA SER A 228 -14.09 -3.16 15.55
C SER A 228 -13.25 -2.57 14.39
N ASN A 229 -13.87 -1.83 13.46
CA ASN A 229 -13.15 -1.20 12.35
C ASN A 229 -12.01 -0.25 12.80
N PRO A 230 -12.18 0.58 13.86
CA PRO A 230 -11.08 1.37 14.40
C PRO A 230 -9.92 0.51 14.92
N GLU A 231 -10.22 -0.58 15.64
CA GLU A 231 -9.20 -1.51 16.15
C GLU A 231 -8.42 -2.17 15.01
N LYS A 232 -9.12 -2.64 13.97
CA LYS A 232 -8.49 -3.21 12.78
C LYS A 232 -7.52 -2.22 12.14
N SER A 233 -7.95 -0.97 12.00
CA SER A 233 -7.13 0.09 11.41
C SER A 233 -5.88 0.40 12.26
N PHE A 234 -6.03 0.43 13.58
CA PHE A 234 -4.92 0.62 14.52
C PHE A 234 -3.91 -0.53 14.43
N VAL A 235 -4.39 -1.77 14.42
CA VAL A 235 -3.54 -2.97 14.33
C VAL A 235 -2.76 -3.02 13.00
N VAL A 236 -3.43 -2.71 11.88
CA VAL A 236 -2.80 -2.64 10.55
C VAL A 236 -1.64 -1.65 10.54
N ARG A 237 -1.86 -0.42 11.03
CA ARG A 237 -0.79 0.59 11.11
C ARG A 237 0.36 0.18 12.02
N ARG A 238 0.04 -0.41 13.17
CA ARG A 238 1.08 -0.90 14.09
C ARG A 238 1.94 -1.97 13.44
N TYR A 239 1.33 -2.85 12.67
CA TYR A 239 2.06 -3.87 11.92
C TYR A 239 2.87 -3.29 10.77
N ASP A 240 2.36 -2.29 10.06
CA ASP A 240 3.12 -1.57 9.04
C ASP A 240 4.41 -0.97 9.58
N TYR A 241 4.33 -0.39 10.77
CA TYR A 241 5.51 0.11 11.47
C TYR A 241 6.49 -1.00 11.82
N ILE A 242 6.01 -2.08 12.45
CA ILE A 242 6.85 -3.25 12.76
C ILE A 242 7.55 -3.70 11.48
N TYR A 243 6.80 -3.88 10.40
CA TYR A 243 7.27 -4.35 9.12
C TYR A 243 8.34 -3.46 8.49
N ALA A 244 8.20 -2.13 8.62
CA ALA A 244 9.16 -1.17 8.09
C ALA A 244 10.47 -1.11 8.89
N GLY A 245 10.46 -1.53 10.15
CA GLY A 245 11.60 -1.48 11.07
C GLY A 245 12.27 -2.83 11.35
N VAL A 246 11.84 -3.92 10.71
CA VAL A 246 12.44 -5.25 10.93
C VAL A 246 13.85 -5.27 10.36
N ASP A 247 14.81 -5.66 11.19
CA ASP A 247 16.14 -6.11 10.73
C ASP A 247 16.07 -7.62 10.48
N ASP A 248 16.35 -8.03 9.25
CA ASP A 248 16.27 -9.42 8.79
C ASP A 248 17.22 -10.38 9.54
N GLN A 249 18.14 -9.85 10.36
CA GLN A 249 19.05 -10.64 11.21
C GLN A 249 18.48 -11.01 12.58
N GLU A 250 17.32 -10.49 12.97
CA GLU A 250 16.74 -10.74 14.30
C GLU A 250 15.94 -12.06 14.32
N GLU A 251 16.23 -12.95 15.27
CA GLU A 251 15.49 -14.20 15.46
C GLU A 251 14.65 -14.12 16.75
N ILE A 252 13.33 -14.28 16.60
CA ILE A 252 12.38 -14.23 17.71
C ILE A 252 11.73 -15.60 17.90
N GLU A 253 11.81 -16.11 19.13
CA GLU A 253 11.02 -17.24 19.59
C GLU A 253 9.78 -16.76 20.32
N LEU A 254 8.62 -17.27 19.92
CA LEU A 254 7.35 -16.99 20.57
C LEU A 254 7.17 -17.89 21.79
N ALA A 255 6.82 -17.30 22.93
CA ALA A 255 6.45 -18.06 24.12
C ALA A 255 5.21 -18.91 23.83
N ALA A 256 5.16 -20.15 24.34
CA ALA A 256 4.10 -21.11 24.00
C ALA A 256 2.70 -20.63 24.43
N ASP A 257 2.62 -19.85 25.49
CA ASP A 257 1.40 -19.26 26.05
C ASP A 257 0.88 -18.06 25.25
N VAL A 258 1.65 -17.51 24.30
CA VAL A 258 1.21 -16.39 23.45
C VAL A 258 -0.04 -16.72 22.63
N PHE A 259 -0.30 -18.01 22.39
CA PHE A 259 -1.43 -18.51 21.62
C PHE A 259 -2.67 -18.81 22.47
N GLU A 260 -2.61 -18.58 23.79
CA GLU A 260 -3.67 -18.91 24.74
C GLU A 260 -4.40 -17.65 25.26
N GLY A 261 -5.62 -17.86 25.76
CA GLY A 261 -6.38 -16.82 26.47
C GLY A 261 -7.09 -15.78 25.60
N GLU A 262 -7.76 -14.83 26.28
CA GLU A 262 -8.60 -13.81 25.64
C GLU A 262 -7.80 -12.81 24.81
N LEU A 263 -6.54 -12.55 25.18
CA LEU A 263 -5.67 -11.62 24.48
C LEU A 263 -5.38 -12.12 23.06
N TYR A 264 -4.95 -13.38 22.92
CA TYR A 264 -4.75 -13.98 21.59
C TYR A 264 -6.05 -14.20 20.84
N ALA A 265 -7.12 -14.60 21.53
CA ALA A 265 -8.42 -14.77 20.89
C ALA A 265 -8.89 -13.46 20.21
N ARG A 266 -8.73 -12.31 20.89
CA ARG A 266 -9.13 -11.00 20.36
C ARG A 266 -8.14 -10.42 19.36
N TRP A 267 -6.85 -10.41 19.68
CA TRP A 267 -5.83 -9.67 18.93
C TRP A 267 -4.88 -10.56 18.12
N GLY A 268 -4.96 -11.87 18.24
CA GLY A 268 -4.11 -12.81 17.52
C GLY A 268 -4.44 -12.93 16.04
N LEU A 269 -3.67 -13.78 15.35
CA LEU A 269 -3.71 -13.95 13.88
C LEU A 269 -4.47 -15.20 13.44
N GLY A 270 -5.45 -15.64 14.23
CA GLY A 270 -6.23 -16.85 14.00
C GLY A 270 -5.54 -18.12 14.52
N SER A 271 -5.68 -19.25 13.84
CA SER A 271 -5.04 -20.50 14.25
C SER A 271 -3.50 -20.42 14.14
N PRO A 272 -2.74 -20.95 15.10
CA PRO A 272 -1.28 -21.01 15.01
C PRO A 272 -0.81 -21.70 13.73
N ARG A 273 0.21 -21.11 13.12
CA ARG A 273 0.85 -21.57 11.88
C ARG A 273 2.31 -21.09 11.89
N GLU A 274 3.03 -21.37 10.82
CA GLU A 274 4.31 -20.70 10.59
C GLU A 274 4.08 -19.19 10.38
N PHE A 275 4.72 -18.39 11.22
CA PHE A 275 4.66 -16.93 11.22
C PHE A 275 5.97 -16.34 10.69
N CYS A 276 5.89 -15.28 9.88
CA CYS A 276 7.08 -14.54 9.47
C CYS A 276 7.64 -13.72 10.65
N LEU A 277 8.85 -13.16 10.50
CA LEU A 277 9.48 -12.35 11.56
C LEU A 277 8.61 -11.18 12.01
N GLY A 278 8.04 -10.41 11.09
CA GLY A 278 7.11 -9.32 11.43
C GLY A 278 5.88 -9.79 12.22
N GLU A 279 5.27 -10.92 11.84
CA GLU A 279 4.16 -11.53 12.57
C GLU A 279 4.59 -12.00 13.97
N LYS A 280 5.82 -12.52 14.12
CA LYS A 280 6.36 -12.90 15.43
C LYS A 280 6.60 -11.69 16.32
N ILE A 281 7.17 -10.59 15.80
CA ILE A 281 7.34 -9.33 16.54
C ILE A 281 5.98 -8.82 17.01
N TYR A 282 4.97 -8.84 16.13
CA TYR A 282 3.61 -8.46 16.49
C TYR A 282 3.02 -9.33 17.60
N LEU A 283 3.13 -10.65 17.47
CA LEU A 283 2.57 -11.61 18.43
C LEU A 283 3.26 -11.51 19.79
N ALA A 284 4.58 -11.32 19.83
CA ALA A 284 5.31 -11.07 21.06
C ALA A 284 4.89 -9.75 21.75
N GLY A 285 4.39 -8.78 20.96
CA GLY A 285 3.98 -7.46 21.43
C GLY A 285 2.49 -7.31 21.79
N LEU A 286 1.68 -8.38 21.76
CA LEU A 286 0.21 -8.28 21.92
C LEU A 286 -0.22 -7.57 23.22
N GLU A 287 0.43 -7.84 24.34
CA GLU A 287 0.07 -7.23 25.63
C GLU A 287 0.33 -5.72 25.61
N ALA A 288 1.51 -5.31 25.11
CA ALA A 288 1.87 -3.90 24.96
C ALA A 288 0.89 -3.19 24.02
N MET A 289 0.57 -3.80 22.88
CA MET A 289 -0.38 -3.26 21.91
C MET A 289 -1.79 -3.11 22.50
N SER A 290 -2.29 -4.11 23.23
CA SER A 290 -3.62 -4.02 23.87
C SER A 290 -3.66 -2.91 24.94
N ARG A 291 -2.57 -2.72 25.71
CA ARG A 291 -2.46 -1.61 26.66
C ARG A 291 -2.45 -0.25 25.97
N MET A 292 -1.72 -0.14 24.85
CA MET A 292 -1.71 1.07 24.03
C MET A 292 -3.12 1.41 23.55
N TRP A 293 -3.87 0.45 22.99
CA TRP A 293 -5.25 0.69 22.57
C TRP A 293 -6.19 1.09 23.72
N ALA A 294 -6.03 0.49 24.90
CA ALA A 294 -6.78 0.92 26.08
C ALA A 294 -6.44 2.36 26.49
N GLY A 295 -5.15 2.74 26.42
CA GLY A 295 -4.70 4.11 26.59
C GLY A 295 -5.38 5.08 25.61
N TYR A 296 -5.50 4.68 24.34
CA TYR A 296 -6.18 5.47 23.29
C TYR A 296 -7.60 5.82 23.68
N ASN A 297 -8.38 4.80 24.03
CA ASN A 297 -9.78 4.99 24.34
C ASN A 297 -10.01 5.70 25.68
N SER A 298 -8.97 5.82 26.52
CA SER A 298 -9.04 6.56 27.78
C SER A 298 -8.76 8.05 27.63
N ILE A 299 -8.36 8.53 26.45
CA ILE A 299 -8.15 9.95 26.21
C ILE A 299 -9.51 10.67 26.18
N ASP A 300 -9.71 11.56 27.16
CA ASP A 300 -10.87 12.44 27.23
C ASP A 300 -10.65 13.66 26.32
N ALA A 301 -11.01 13.51 25.05
CA ALA A 301 -10.85 14.59 24.07
C ALA A 301 -11.79 15.79 24.31
N ASP A 302 -12.83 15.63 25.13
CA ASP A 302 -13.72 16.73 25.51
C ASP A 302 -13.03 17.67 26.52
N ASN A 303 -11.98 17.20 27.20
CA ASN A 303 -11.16 18.00 28.11
C ASN A 303 -10.03 18.77 27.39
N LEU A 304 -9.90 18.64 26.07
CA LEU A 304 -8.95 19.42 25.28
C LEU A 304 -9.50 20.83 25.08
N ASP A 305 -8.78 21.82 25.60
CA ASP A 305 -9.15 23.23 25.42
C ASP A 305 -8.72 23.77 24.04
N ASP A 306 -9.05 25.03 23.75
CA ASP A 306 -8.73 25.65 22.46
C ASP A 306 -7.21 25.81 22.25
N ALA A 307 -6.42 25.90 23.33
CA ALA A 307 -4.97 25.99 23.27
C ALA A 307 -4.36 24.62 22.93
N ASP A 308 -4.87 23.55 23.53
CA ASP A 308 -4.52 22.17 23.20
C ASP A 308 -4.86 21.85 21.75
N LYS A 309 -6.06 22.21 21.28
CA LYS A 309 -6.48 22.00 19.89
C LYS A 309 -5.61 22.80 18.92
N ALA A 310 -5.28 24.05 19.25
CA ALA A 310 -4.39 24.89 18.45
C ALA A 310 -2.95 24.34 18.43
N PHE A 311 -2.46 23.82 19.55
CA PHE A 311 -1.16 23.19 19.66
C PHE A 311 -1.10 21.90 18.85
N LEU A 312 -2.07 21.00 18.99
CA LEU A 312 -2.18 19.77 18.18
C LEU A 312 -2.27 20.09 16.69
N LYS A 313 -2.98 21.17 16.32
CA LYS A 313 -3.03 21.67 14.94
C LYS A 313 -1.71 22.29 14.47
N GLU A 314 -0.97 23.01 15.30
CA GLU A 314 0.39 23.49 14.95
C GLU A 314 1.35 22.31 14.76
N MET A 315 1.29 21.32 15.66
CA MET A 315 2.07 20.09 15.55
C MET A 315 1.78 19.36 14.23
N HIS A 316 0.51 19.32 13.82
CA HIS A 316 0.07 18.83 12.50
C HIS A 316 0.61 19.65 11.34
N ASP A 317 0.32 20.96 11.31
CA ASP A 317 0.53 21.80 10.12
C ASP A 317 2.02 22.12 9.87
N LYS A 318 2.86 22.11 10.92
CA LYS A 318 4.22 22.68 10.89
C LYS A 318 5.34 21.67 11.15
N TYR A 319 5.03 20.58 11.85
CA TYR A 319 6.01 19.56 12.23
C TYR A 319 5.60 18.16 11.76
N GLY A 320 4.68 18.07 10.80
CA GLY A 320 4.35 16.82 10.12
C GLY A 320 5.58 16.13 9.52
N ASP A 321 6.61 16.90 9.16
CA ASP A 321 7.88 16.40 8.58
C ASP A 321 9.12 16.74 9.44
N GLY A 322 9.00 16.86 10.78
CA GLY A 322 10.16 17.19 11.64
C GLY A 322 10.06 16.70 13.10
N PRO A 323 11.16 16.69 13.89
CA PRO A 323 11.22 16.00 15.18
C PRO A 323 10.35 16.68 16.25
N ILE A 324 9.15 16.14 16.41
CA ILE A 324 8.09 16.58 17.32
C ILE A 324 8.53 16.62 18.80
N ASN A 325 9.49 15.77 19.14
CA ASN A 325 9.97 15.56 20.51
C ASN A 325 10.50 16.83 21.19
N LEU A 326 11.23 17.71 20.50
CA LEU A 326 11.81 18.91 21.13
C LEU A 326 10.75 19.97 21.49
N ARG A 327 9.77 20.20 20.62
CA ARG A 327 8.71 21.18 20.88
C ARG A 327 7.72 20.66 21.92
N ARG A 328 7.45 19.35 21.91
CA ARG A 328 6.64 18.65 22.92
C ARG A 328 7.25 18.82 24.32
N GLU A 329 8.52 18.46 24.51
CA GLU A 329 9.17 18.58 25.82
C GLU A 329 9.21 20.04 26.32
N GLN A 330 9.47 20.99 25.42
CA GLN A 330 9.43 22.42 25.78
C GLN A 330 8.03 22.92 26.17
N ALA A 331 6.97 22.45 25.50
CA ALA A 331 5.60 22.82 25.84
C ALA A 331 5.18 22.21 27.18
N LYS A 332 5.59 20.96 27.45
CA LYS A 332 5.39 20.26 28.72
C LYS A 332 6.09 20.97 29.88
N GLU A 333 7.37 21.31 29.72
CA GLU A 333 8.14 22.04 30.74
C GLU A 333 7.53 23.40 31.10
N LYS A 334 6.87 24.05 30.14
CA LYS A 334 6.23 25.35 30.33
C LYS A 334 4.77 25.25 30.80
N GLY A 335 4.19 24.05 30.86
CA GLY A 335 2.76 23.87 31.15
C GLY A 335 1.84 24.50 30.09
N GLU A 336 2.32 24.61 28.85
CA GLU A 336 1.58 25.20 27.71
C GLU A 336 0.59 24.22 27.07
N VAL A 337 0.59 22.95 27.50
CA VAL A 337 -0.18 21.84 26.93
C VAL A 337 -0.66 20.91 28.04
N SER A 338 -1.88 20.40 27.92
CA SER A 338 -2.45 19.48 28.89
C SER A 338 -1.82 18.09 28.85
N ASP A 339 -1.98 17.34 29.95
CA ASP A 339 -1.61 15.93 30.01
C ASP A 339 -2.40 15.09 28.98
N GLU A 340 -3.63 15.47 28.66
CA GLU A 340 -4.46 14.82 27.63
C GLU A 340 -3.91 15.03 26.22
N ALA A 341 -3.47 16.25 25.89
CA ALA A 341 -2.84 16.55 24.61
C ALA A 341 -1.47 15.86 24.46
N LEU A 342 -0.69 15.76 25.53
CA LEU A 342 0.57 15.01 25.55
C LEU A 342 0.36 13.51 25.32
N LYS A 343 -0.60 12.91 26.02
CA LYS A 343 -0.98 11.50 25.79
C LYS A 343 -1.37 11.28 24.34
N LEU A 344 -2.14 12.19 23.75
CA LEU A 344 -2.60 12.06 22.38
C LEU A 344 -1.42 12.13 21.38
N LEU A 345 -0.45 13.03 21.57
CA LEU A 345 0.77 13.08 20.75
C LEU A 345 1.63 11.81 20.87
N ASP A 346 1.84 11.31 22.09
CA ASP A 346 2.57 10.06 22.31
C ASP A 346 1.90 8.89 21.59
N MET A 347 0.57 8.89 21.57
CA MET A 347 -0.21 7.86 20.90
C MET A 347 -0.18 7.94 19.38
N VAL A 348 -0.18 9.14 18.81
CA VAL A 348 0.01 9.29 17.36
C VAL A 348 1.44 8.84 17.00
N GLU A 349 2.47 9.17 17.78
CA GLU A 349 3.87 8.74 17.56
C GLU A 349 4.03 7.21 17.65
N ILE A 350 3.33 6.58 18.61
CA ILE A 350 3.33 5.12 18.78
C ILE A 350 2.56 4.39 17.68
N VAL A 351 1.51 5.00 17.13
CA VAL A 351 0.65 4.42 16.07
C VAL A 351 1.21 4.65 14.68
N SER A 352 1.79 5.82 14.40
CA SER A 352 2.48 6.13 13.15
C SER A 352 3.85 5.46 13.10
N GLY A 353 4.46 5.24 14.28
CA GLY A 353 5.81 4.69 14.40
C GLY A 353 6.90 5.64 13.88
N ARG A 354 6.56 6.91 13.71
CA ARG A 354 7.46 7.95 13.22
C ARG A 354 7.49 9.07 14.24
N THR A 355 8.64 9.72 14.36
CA THR A 355 8.79 10.97 15.12
C THR A 355 8.22 12.20 14.41
N GLU A 356 7.59 11.97 13.23
CA GLU A 356 7.05 12.93 12.25
C GLU A 356 5.65 12.41 11.83
N PHE A 357 4.68 13.28 11.56
CA PHE A 357 3.28 12.91 11.25
C PHE A 357 2.84 13.29 9.83
N GLU A 358 2.32 12.34 9.05
CA GLU A 358 1.68 12.68 7.77
C GLU A 358 0.17 12.98 7.94
N ASP A 359 -0.45 13.69 6.99
CA ASP A 359 -1.87 14.03 6.97
C ASP A 359 -2.83 12.84 7.22
N ARG A 360 -2.40 11.63 6.82
CA ARG A 360 -3.15 10.37 7.00
C ARG A 360 -3.11 9.81 8.42
N ASP A 361 -2.06 10.09 9.18
CA ASP A 361 -1.91 9.66 10.58
C ASP A 361 -2.82 10.48 11.51
N LEU A 362 -3.24 11.65 11.02
CA LEU A 362 -3.94 12.69 11.76
C LEU A 362 -5.44 12.75 11.42
N ILE A 363 -5.95 11.84 10.57
CA ILE A 363 -7.40 11.65 10.35
C ILE A 363 -8.12 11.33 11.67
N PHE A 364 -7.43 10.68 12.62
CA PHE A 364 -7.92 10.42 13.99
C PHE A 364 -8.09 11.71 14.81
N LEU A 365 -7.14 12.63 14.70
CA LEU A 365 -7.21 13.97 15.30
C LEU A 365 -8.31 14.83 14.67
N ARG A 366 -8.46 14.75 13.34
CA ARG A 366 -9.49 15.50 12.60
C ARG A 366 -10.92 15.16 13.02
N ALA A 367 -11.20 13.88 13.29
CA ALA A 367 -12.51 13.44 13.75
C ALA A 367 -12.84 13.93 15.17
N LEU A 368 -11.85 13.97 16.07
CA LEU A 368 -11.98 14.49 17.44
C LEU A 368 -12.14 16.02 17.47
N ILE A 369 -11.42 16.73 16.59
CA ILE A 369 -11.54 18.20 16.46
C ILE A 369 -12.88 18.60 15.81
N ALA A 370 -13.39 17.81 14.83
CA ALA A 370 -14.61 18.13 14.09
C ALA A 370 -15.92 17.82 14.85
N SER A 371 -15.87 17.07 15.96
CA SER A 371 -17.05 16.67 16.73
C SER A 371 -17.45 17.62 17.86
N SER A 372 -16.72 18.74 18.05
CA SER A 372 -17.19 19.82 18.93
C SER A 372 -18.48 20.44 18.37
N PRO A 373 -19.58 20.51 19.15
CA PRO A 373 -20.80 21.16 18.69
C PRO A 373 -20.49 22.63 18.41
N LYS A 374 -20.91 23.14 17.25
CA LYS A 374 -20.93 24.58 16.97
C LYS A 374 -21.84 25.24 18.02
N ILE A 375 -21.26 25.84 19.05
CA ILE A 375 -22.00 26.67 19.98
C ILE A 375 -22.28 28.01 19.29
N GLY A 376 -23.53 28.17 18.83
CA GLY A 376 -24.33 29.40 18.84
C GLY A 376 -23.78 30.66 18.16
N SER A 377 -24.42 31.02 17.04
CA SER A 377 -24.65 32.41 16.61
C SER A 377 -25.51 33.18 17.59
#